data_AF-A0A1H8B1H3-F1
#
_entry.id   AF-A0A1H8B1H3-F1
#
_cell.length_a   1.000
_cell.length_b   1.000
_cell.length_c   1.000
_cell.angle_alpha   90.00
_cell.angle_beta   90.00
_cell.angle_gamma   90.00
#
_symmetry.space_group_name_H-M   'P 1'
#
loop_
_entity.id
_entity.type
_entity.pdbx_description
1 polymer ?
#
loop_
_entity_poly.entity_id
_entity_poly.type
_entity_poly.pdbx_seq_one_letter_code
_entity_poly.pdbx_strand_id
1 'polypeptide(L)'
;MGLAQNVELTSPQCFGEFEISFAKPYLWTNGYRESLYLDKTLDSEVNFPANGFIAIRIWGSKIMAPPGRGTISYPSLEELEATAIFIASKLNWDTIFPQLRFGFLLDKLLGKDLGPLTLDVVPDGSIKGEAFVDYPARRLVLIESLYAEGLRGRPHPLMTLLHESVHLCLEHEGIRRKVPHSDIRLLSSRHEKLDEWIANRVAGAIAVPAAAAIRLNCRTAQDLVQHFFVTPLAASYRIQQVEALRRSITGQPRALPPSAVELLTSLEKLTGRRLGSLDNEDRRRRNEAAAKGYSLQACTKCGRSATVQNSGQIRCDYCKANRRTSTPVCVTRP
;
A
#
# COMPACT_ATOMS: atom_id res chain seq x y z
N MET A 1 14.99 56.14 6.63
CA MET A 1 16.12 55.23 6.93
C MET A 1 15.80 54.56 8.24
N GLY A 2 15.19 53.36 8.16
CA GLY A 2 14.53 52.68 9.27
C GLY A 2 15.43 51.66 9.95
N LEU A 3 15.35 51.66 11.28
CA LEU A 3 16.15 50.93 12.25
C LEU A 3 16.03 49.41 12.13
N ALA A 4 17.17 48.72 12.22
CA ALA A 4 17.26 47.29 12.45
C ALA A 4 16.86 46.98 13.90
N GLN A 5 15.87 46.11 14.08
CA GLN A 5 15.58 45.46 15.35
C GLN A 5 16.07 44.02 15.26
N ASN A 6 17.03 43.68 16.12
CA ASN A 6 17.41 42.31 16.42
C ASN A 6 16.26 41.61 17.13
N VAL A 7 15.82 40.46 16.60
CA VAL A 7 14.92 39.55 17.30
C VAL A 7 15.74 38.33 17.70
N GLU A 8 16.10 38.27 18.98
CA GLU A 8 16.54 37.05 19.64
C GLU A 8 15.34 36.12 19.82
N LEU A 9 15.42 34.90 19.26
CA LEU A 9 14.49 33.83 19.58
C LEU A 9 15.17 32.87 20.56
N THR A 10 14.86 33.06 21.84
CA THR A 10 15.14 32.12 22.93
C THR A 10 14.10 30.99 22.98
N SER A 11 14.57 29.79 23.32
CA SER A 11 13.86 28.61 23.86
C SER A 11 13.59 27.44 22.90
N PRO A 12 14.18 26.25 23.15
CA PRO A 12 13.75 24.99 22.55
C PRO A 12 12.51 24.46 23.27
N GLN A 13 11.39 24.32 22.55
CA GLN A 13 10.23 23.60 23.07
C GLN A 13 10.47 22.09 22.98
N CYS A 14 10.15 21.44 24.09
CA CYS A 14 10.29 20.01 24.37
C CYS A 14 9.79 19.12 23.22
N PHE A 15 10.66 18.28 22.67
CA PHE A 15 10.24 17.07 21.99
C PHE A 15 9.89 16.05 23.08
N GLY A 16 8.59 15.87 23.33
CA GLY A 16 8.13 14.74 24.11
C GLY A 16 8.45 13.44 23.38
N GLU A 17 9.12 12.51 24.05
CA GLU A 17 9.14 11.12 23.64
C GLU A 17 7.71 10.60 23.70
N PHE A 18 7.17 10.16 22.56
CA PHE A 18 5.88 9.48 22.52
C PHE A 18 6.10 8.00 22.22
N GLU A 19 5.76 7.18 23.19
CA GLU A 19 5.66 5.74 23.05
C GLU A 19 4.44 5.41 22.17
N ILE A 20 4.68 4.96 20.94
CA ILE A 20 3.63 4.43 20.08
C ILE A 20 3.34 2.99 20.53
N SER A 21 2.43 2.83 21.47
CA SER A 21 1.91 1.52 21.85
C SER A 21 0.99 1.01 20.73
N PHE A 22 1.46 0.06 19.93
CA PHE A 22 0.57 -0.71 19.06
C PHE A 22 -0.31 -1.59 19.96
N ALA A 23 -1.63 -1.39 19.90
CA ALA A 23 -2.57 -2.33 20.48
C ALA A 23 -2.26 -3.72 19.91
N LYS A 24 -2.10 -4.71 20.80
CA LYS A 24 -1.82 -6.11 20.48
C LYS A 24 -2.58 -6.55 19.22
N PRO A 25 -1.92 -7.07 18.18
CA PRO A 25 -2.64 -7.58 17.02
C PRO A 25 -3.54 -8.72 17.48
N TYR A 26 -4.86 -8.54 17.33
CA TYR A 26 -5.80 -9.64 17.38
C TYR A 26 -5.48 -10.55 16.19
N LEU A 27 -4.81 -11.67 16.47
CA LEU A 27 -4.67 -12.79 15.55
C LEU A 27 -6.06 -13.32 15.21
N TRP A 28 -6.60 -12.91 14.08
CA TRP A 28 -7.69 -13.61 13.41
C TRP A 28 -7.10 -14.84 12.72
N THR A 29 -6.90 -15.92 13.47
CA THR A 29 -6.61 -17.22 12.87
C THR A 29 -7.89 -17.75 12.26
N ASN A 30 -7.99 -17.73 10.92
CA ASN A 30 -8.98 -18.51 10.20
C ASN A 30 -8.73 -20.00 10.46
N GLY A 31 -9.42 -20.58 11.44
CA GLY A 31 -10.07 -21.89 11.37
C GLY A 31 -9.28 -23.16 10.97
N TYR A 32 -7.95 -23.17 10.92
CA TYR A 32 -7.17 -24.39 10.69
C TYR A 32 -6.18 -24.61 11.83
N ARG A 33 -6.55 -25.48 12.77
CA ARG A 33 -5.61 -26.13 13.70
C ARG A 33 -4.97 -27.29 12.95
N GLU A 34 -3.78 -27.08 12.39
CA GLU A 34 -2.82 -28.17 12.21
C GLU A 34 -1.66 -27.95 13.18
N SER A 35 -1.52 -28.92 14.08
CA SER A 35 -0.46 -29.04 15.08
C SER A 35 0.90 -29.15 14.40
N LEU A 36 1.74 -28.12 14.54
CA LEU A 36 3.15 -28.20 14.20
C LEU A 36 3.89 -29.01 15.28
N TYR A 37 4.46 -30.14 14.87
CA TYR A 37 5.51 -30.82 15.63
C TYR A 37 6.76 -29.93 15.64
N LEU A 38 7.12 -29.43 16.83
CA LEU A 38 8.43 -28.83 17.09
C LEU A 38 9.43 -29.97 17.32
N ASP A 39 10.44 -30.03 16.47
CA ASP A 39 11.61 -30.87 16.69
C ASP A 39 12.38 -30.34 17.91
N LYS A 40 12.62 -31.24 18.87
CA LYS A 40 13.20 -30.96 20.18
C LYS A 40 14.72 -30.95 20.08
N THR A 41 15.31 -29.88 19.60
CA THR A 41 16.75 -29.63 19.80
C THR A 41 17.04 -28.13 19.82
N LEU A 42 16.85 -27.49 20.97
CA LEU A 42 17.61 -26.34 21.47
C LEU A 42 16.97 -25.90 22.80
N ASP A 43 17.41 -26.52 23.90
CA ASP A 43 17.25 -25.97 25.24
C ASP A 43 18.14 -24.73 25.37
N SER A 44 17.52 -23.55 25.32
CA SER A 44 18.02 -22.37 26.02
C SER A 44 16.83 -21.48 26.36
N GLU A 45 16.66 -21.22 27.65
CA GLU A 45 15.62 -20.34 28.18
C GLU A 45 15.76 -18.93 27.58
N VAL A 46 14.79 -18.53 26.76
CA VAL A 46 14.72 -17.17 26.22
C VAL A 46 13.87 -16.34 27.18
N ASN A 47 14.53 -15.53 28.01
CA ASN A 47 13.89 -14.45 28.77
C ASN A 47 13.47 -13.33 27.80
N PHE A 48 12.18 -13.03 27.74
CA PHE A 48 11.65 -11.90 26.99
C PHE A 48 11.67 -10.63 27.87
N PRO A 49 12.30 -9.52 27.44
CA PRO A 49 12.16 -8.24 28.14
C PRO A 49 10.73 -7.67 27.95
N ALA A 50 10.27 -6.93 28.96
CA ALA A 50 8.89 -6.42 29.10
C ALA A 50 8.42 -5.44 28.01
N ASN A 51 9.32 -4.99 27.13
CA ASN A 51 9.00 -4.09 26.02
C ASN A 51 8.88 -4.91 24.73
N GLY A 52 7.71 -5.53 24.56
CA GLY A 52 7.43 -6.48 23.50
C GLY A 52 7.42 -5.85 22.11
N PHE A 53 8.55 -5.89 21.41
CA PHE A 53 8.55 -5.86 19.95
C PHE A 53 8.18 -7.24 19.45
N ILE A 54 7.05 -7.35 18.75
CA ILE A 54 6.80 -8.53 17.91
C ILE A 54 7.78 -8.39 16.75
N ALA A 55 8.91 -9.08 16.85
CA ALA A 55 9.72 -9.38 15.69
C ALA A 55 8.86 -10.25 14.77
N ILE A 56 8.18 -9.62 13.81
CA ILE A 56 7.71 -10.32 12.63
C ILE A 56 9.00 -10.81 11.97
N ARG A 57 9.35 -12.06 12.23
CA ARG A 57 10.40 -12.76 11.51
C ARG A 57 9.87 -12.88 10.09
N ILE A 58 10.07 -11.85 9.27
CA ILE A 58 9.83 -11.91 7.83
C ILE A 58 10.82 -12.96 7.35
N TRP A 59 10.30 -14.13 6.98
CA TRP A 59 11.08 -15.29 6.60
C TRP A 59 12.01 -14.91 5.45
N GLY A 60 13.31 -14.81 5.74
CA GLY A 60 14.40 -14.91 4.76
C GLY A 60 14.64 -16.35 4.31
N SER A 61 13.77 -17.29 4.66
CA SER A 61 13.75 -18.64 4.15
C SER A 61 12.71 -18.70 3.05
N LYS A 62 13.18 -18.73 1.79
CA LYS A 62 12.52 -19.30 0.61
C LYS A 62 11.03 -19.60 0.83
N ILE A 63 10.14 -18.87 0.16
CA ILE A 63 8.76 -19.32 -0.07
C ILE A 63 8.84 -20.56 -0.97
N MET A 64 9.31 -21.67 -0.41
CA MET A 64 9.17 -22.99 -0.98
C MET A 64 7.88 -23.53 -0.39
N ALA A 65 6.80 -23.33 -1.12
CA ALA A 65 5.68 -24.24 -0.98
C ALA A 65 6.24 -25.67 -1.08
N PRO A 66 5.80 -26.62 -0.22
CA PRO A 66 6.16 -28.01 -0.39
C PRO A 66 5.87 -28.44 -1.83
N PRO A 67 6.58 -29.44 -2.38
CA PRO A 67 6.35 -29.96 -3.73
C PRO A 67 5.02 -30.73 -3.82
N GLY A 68 3.92 -30.06 -3.50
CA GLY A 68 2.57 -30.35 -3.97
C GLY A 68 2.15 -29.24 -4.94
N ARG A 69 0.94 -29.32 -5.49
CA ARG A 69 0.35 -28.22 -6.28
C ARG A 69 0.03 -27.02 -5.39
N GLY A 70 1.05 -26.41 -4.79
CA GLY A 70 0.93 -25.25 -3.93
C GLY A 70 0.45 -24.07 -4.76
N THR A 71 -0.71 -23.52 -4.41
CA THR A 71 -1.13 -22.22 -4.89
C THR A 71 -0.13 -21.18 -4.39
N ILE A 72 0.49 -20.46 -5.32
CA ILE A 72 1.33 -19.30 -4.97
C ILE A 72 0.44 -18.30 -4.25
N SER A 73 0.71 -18.08 -2.97
CA SER A 73 0.01 -17.08 -2.16
C SER A 73 0.73 -15.75 -2.30
N TYR A 74 -0.02 -14.70 -2.64
CA TYR A 74 0.49 -13.34 -2.62
C TYR A 74 0.43 -12.81 -1.18
N PRO A 75 1.44 -12.06 -0.71
CA PRO A 75 1.37 -11.41 0.58
C PRO A 75 0.24 -10.36 0.61
N SER A 76 -0.35 -10.20 1.78
CA SER A 76 -1.34 -9.16 2.09
C SER A 76 -0.72 -7.75 1.98
N LEU A 77 -1.57 -6.72 1.89
CA LEU A 77 -1.08 -5.34 1.87
C LEU A 77 -0.38 -4.99 3.18
N GLU A 78 -0.87 -5.50 4.31
CA GLU A 78 -0.29 -5.31 5.63
C GLU A 78 1.13 -5.91 5.72
N GLU A 79 1.34 -7.11 5.17
CA GLU A 79 2.68 -7.73 5.09
C GLU A 79 3.63 -6.93 4.19
N LEU A 80 3.12 -6.39 3.07
CA LEU A 80 3.90 -5.54 2.17
C LEU A 80 4.29 -4.22 2.84
N GLU A 81 3.40 -3.57 3.59
CA GLU A 81 3.75 -2.37 4.38
C GLU A 81 4.78 -2.68 5.45
N ALA A 82 4.62 -3.79 6.18
CA ALA A 82 5.59 -4.20 7.20
C ALA A 82 6.97 -4.45 6.58
N THR A 83 7.01 -5.08 5.40
CA THR A 83 8.25 -5.29 4.63
C THR A 83 8.87 -3.97 4.20
N ALA A 84 8.07 -3.03 3.72
CA ALA A 84 8.54 -1.70 3.35
C ALA A 84 9.15 -0.94 4.55
N ILE A 85 8.50 -0.99 5.71
CA ILE A 85 8.99 -0.38 6.96
C ILE A 85 10.31 -1.03 7.37
N PHE A 86 10.40 -2.36 7.30
CA PHE A 86 11.62 -3.10 7.64
C PHE A 86 12.79 -2.77 6.71
N ILE A 87 12.55 -2.69 5.40
CA ILE A 87 13.58 -2.30 4.43
C ILE A 87 14.00 -0.84 4.68
N ALA A 88 13.04 0.07 4.85
CA ALA A 88 13.32 1.47 5.14
C ALA A 88 14.12 1.65 6.44
N SER A 89 13.83 0.88 7.50
CA SER A 89 14.58 0.97 8.75
C SER A 89 15.99 0.40 8.64
N LYS A 90 16.17 -0.72 7.92
CA LYS A 90 17.50 -1.27 7.61
C LYS A 90 18.38 -0.28 6.86
N LEU A 91 17.77 0.55 6.03
CA LEU A 91 18.46 1.54 5.21
C LEU A 91 18.53 2.92 5.86
N ASN A 92 18.01 3.05 7.08
CA ASN A 92 17.95 4.29 7.85
C ASN A 92 17.24 5.42 7.08
N TRP A 93 16.10 5.09 6.46
CA TRP A 93 15.25 6.00 5.64
C TRP A 93 14.01 6.50 6.38
N ASP A 94 13.73 5.95 7.55
CA ASP A 94 12.62 6.29 8.44
C ASP A 94 12.55 7.78 8.79
N THR A 95 13.69 8.48 8.79
CA THR A 95 13.78 9.92 9.09
C THR A 95 13.61 10.85 7.88
N ILE A 96 13.56 10.31 6.65
CA ILE A 96 13.83 11.10 5.43
C ILE A 96 12.58 11.29 4.58
N PHE A 97 11.45 10.70 4.96
CA PHE A 97 10.16 10.97 4.31
C PHE A 97 9.62 12.36 4.69
N PRO A 98 9.16 13.18 3.73
CA PRO A 98 8.88 12.91 2.31
C PRO A 98 9.99 13.35 1.30
N GLN A 99 11.21 13.57 1.78
CA GLN A 99 12.31 14.15 0.99
C GLN A 99 13.21 13.12 0.32
N LEU A 100 12.80 11.85 0.19
CA LEU A 100 13.62 10.85 -0.51
C LEU A 100 13.95 11.35 -1.94
N ARG A 101 15.24 11.32 -2.28
CA ARG A 101 15.78 11.74 -3.58
C ARG A 101 16.66 10.64 -4.15
N PHE A 102 16.76 10.61 -5.47
CA PHE A 102 17.56 9.63 -6.20
C PHE A 102 19.02 9.58 -5.72
N GLY A 103 19.71 10.73 -5.66
CA GLY A 103 21.11 10.79 -5.22
C GLY A 103 21.31 10.27 -3.80
N PHE A 104 20.47 10.70 -2.86
CA PHE A 104 20.51 10.21 -1.47
C PHE A 104 20.31 8.68 -1.39
N LEU A 105 19.32 8.17 -2.12
CA LEU A 105 19.04 6.73 -2.18
C LEU A 105 20.26 5.98 -2.74
N LEU A 106 20.82 6.47 -3.84
CA LEU A 106 21.97 5.85 -4.49
C LEU A 106 23.19 5.84 -3.56
N ASP A 107 23.49 6.96 -2.87
CA ASP A 107 24.59 7.06 -1.91
C ASP A 107 24.42 6.07 -0.76
N LYS A 108 23.18 5.83 -0.30
CA LYS A 108 22.89 4.82 0.72
C LYS A 108 23.08 3.40 0.23
N LEU A 109 22.67 3.10 -1.00
CA LEU A 109 22.86 1.78 -1.59
C LEU A 109 24.33 1.45 -1.86
N LEU A 110 25.12 2.44 -2.29
CA LEU A 110 26.57 2.31 -2.53
C LEU A 110 27.40 2.49 -1.26
N GLY A 111 26.76 2.88 -0.16
CA GLY A 111 27.37 3.00 1.16
C GLY A 111 27.76 1.65 1.73
N LYS A 112 28.52 1.69 2.83
CA LYS A 112 28.99 0.47 3.51
C LYS A 112 27.88 -0.32 4.22
N ASP A 113 26.72 0.30 4.43
CA ASP A 113 25.62 -0.23 5.25
C ASP A 113 25.00 -1.51 4.65
N LEU A 114 25.07 -1.70 3.33
CA LEU A 114 24.52 -2.88 2.62
C LEU A 114 25.57 -3.84 2.08
N GLY A 115 26.84 -3.63 2.43
CA GLY A 115 27.98 -4.31 1.82
C GLY A 115 28.42 -3.66 0.50
N PRO A 116 29.48 -4.19 -0.13
CA PRO A 116 30.04 -3.61 -1.35
C PRO A 116 29.08 -3.81 -2.52
N LEU A 117 28.29 -2.77 -2.84
CA LEU A 117 27.50 -2.69 -4.06
C LEU A 117 28.25 -1.79 -5.05
N THR A 118 28.47 -2.26 -6.29
CA THR A 118 29.01 -1.41 -7.36
C THR A 118 27.90 -0.85 -8.23
N LEU A 119 28.12 0.34 -8.79
CA LEU A 119 27.25 0.95 -9.78
C LEU A 119 27.92 0.89 -11.15
N ASP A 120 27.23 0.29 -12.11
CA ASP A 120 27.58 0.36 -13.53
C ASP A 120 26.53 1.22 -14.23
N VAL A 121 26.96 2.31 -14.86
CA VAL A 121 26.12 3.08 -15.78
C VAL A 121 26.48 2.67 -17.20
N VAL A 122 25.52 2.17 -17.96
CA VAL A 122 25.71 1.60 -19.29
C VAL A 122 24.92 2.35 -20.36
N PRO A 123 25.34 2.34 -21.64
CA PRO A 123 24.62 3.03 -22.71
C PRO A 123 23.17 2.56 -22.84
N ASP A 124 22.29 3.47 -23.25
CA ASP A 124 20.88 3.15 -23.50
C ASP A 124 20.76 2.01 -24.54
N GLY A 125 19.90 1.02 -24.26
CA GLY A 125 19.68 -0.14 -25.14
C GLY A 125 20.68 -1.29 -24.96
N SER A 126 21.71 -1.14 -24.12
CA SER A 126 22.66 -2.22 -23.79
C SER A 126 22.06 -3.34 -22.93
N ILE A 127 20.96 -3.06 -22.23
CA ILE A 127 20.26 -4.01 -21.35
C ILE A 127 18.76 -4.03 -21.68
N LYS A 128 18.06 -5.09 -21.26
CA LYS A 128 16.60 -5.18 -21.41
C LYS A 128 15.92 -4.50 -20.21
N GLY A 129 15.46 -3.28 -20.39
CA GLY A 129 14.87 -2.46 -19.33
C GLY A 129 15.72 -1.24 -19.00
N GLU A 130 15.42 -0.56 -17.90
CA GLU A 130 16.11 0.68 -17.50
C GLU A 130 17.16 0.43 -16.40
N ALA A 131 16.95 -0.60 -15.59
CA ALA A 131 17.81 -0.99 -14.49
C ALA A 131 17.68 -2.48 -14.19
N PHE A 132 18.68 -3.06 -13.53
CA PHE A 132 18.56 -4.32 -12.82
C PHE A 132 19.65 -4.47 -11.76
N VAL A 133 19.43 -5.35 -10.78
CA VAL A 133 20.45 -5.77 -9.82
C VAL A 133 20.98 -7.17 -10.15
N ASP A 134 22.28 -7.26 -10.36
CA ASP A 134 23.03 -8.52 -10.40
C ASP A 134 23.39 -8.92 -8.97
N TYR A 135 22.52 -9.72 -8.35
CA TYR A 135 22.65 -10.10 -6.94
C TYR A 135 23.96 -10.87 -6.63
N PRO A 136 24.37 -11.89 -7.41
CA PRO A 136 25.65 -12.57 -7.18
C PRO A 136 26.86 -11.65 -7.29
N ALA A 137 26.86 -10.72 -8.26
CA ALA A 137 27.96 -9.78 -8.44
C ALA A 137 27.87 -8.54 -7.55
N ARG A 138 26.78 -8.39 -6.79
CA ARG A 138 26.45 -7.20 -5.99
C ARG A 138 26.62 -5.93 -6.81
N ARG A 139 25.94 -5.88 -7.95
CA ARG A 139 26.10 -4.80 -8.92
C ARG A 139 24.75 -4.26 -9.37
N LEU A 140 24.56 -2.97 -9.19
CA LEU A 140 23.43 -2.23 -9.72
C LEU A 140 23.81 -1.70 -11.10
N VAL A 141 23.03 -2.06 -12.12
CA VAL A 141 23.24 -1.59 -13.49
C VAL A 141 22.11 -0.65 -13.87
N LEU A 142 22.43 0.56 -14.29
CA LEU A 142 21.47 1.58 -14.76
C LEU A 142 21.82 2.01 -16.19
N ILE A 143 20.82 2.30 -17.01
CA ILE A 143 21.08 2.98 -18.28
C ILE A 143 21.41 4.48 -18.07
N GLU A 144 22.21 5.05 -18.97
CA GLU A 144 22.66 6.44 -18.94
C GLU A 144 21.51 7.45 -18.78
N SER A 145 20.44 7.30 -19.56
CA SER A 145 19.28 8.20 -19.50
C SER A 145 18.59 8.20 -18.14
N LEU A 146 18.35 7.01 -17.57
CA LEU A 146 17.73 6.85 -16.25
C LEU A 146 18.60 7.49 -15.16
N TYR A 147 19.91 7.24 -15.19
CA TYR A 147 20.85 7.82 -14.25
C TYR A 147 20.88 9.36 -14.34
N ALA A 148 20.98 9.90 -15.56
CA ALA A 148 20.98 11.34 -15.80
C ALA A 148 19.66 12.01 -15.37
N GLU A 149 18.51 11.38 -15.62
CA GLU A 149 17.22 11.87 -15.13
C GLU A 149 17.11 11.83 -13.59
N GLY A 150 17.69 10.80 -12.96
CA GLY A 150 17.73 10.67 -11.51
C GLY A 150 18.52 11.81 -10.87
N LEU A 151 19.68 12.14 -11.43
CA LEU A 151 20.49 13.28 -11.00
C LEU A 151 19.78 14.63 -11.20
N ARG A 152 18.92 14.75 -12.22
CA ARG A 152 18.06 15.93 -12.43
C ARG A 152 16.87 15.98 -11.47
N GLY A 153 16.75 15.01 -10.56
CA GLY A 153 15.65 14.92 -9.63
C GLY A 153 14.33 14.68 -10.36
N ARG A 154 14.26 13.69 -11.26
CA ARG A 154 12.98 13.18 -11.76
C ARG A 154 12.46 12.06 -10.83
N PRO A 155 11.14 11.95 -10.60
CA PRO A 155 10.58 10.95 -9.67
C PRO A 155 10.59 9.53 -10.23
N HIS A 156 10.61 9.35 -11.56
CA HIS A 156 10.59 8.02 -12.19
C HIS A 156 11.87 7.21 -11.86
N PRO A 157 13.09 7.72 -12.07
CA PRO A 157 14.32 7.04 -11.66
C PRO A 157 14.37 6.66 -10.18
N LEU A 158 13.79 7.48 -9.29
CA LEU A 158 13.71 7.15 -7.86
C LEU A 158 12.87 5.89 -7.64
N MET A 159 11.72 5.78 -8.31
CA MET A 159 10.88 4.59 -8.22
C MET A 159 11.58 3.35 -8.77
N THR A 160 12.26 3.45 -9.91
CA THR A 160 13.05 2.36 -10.47
C THR A 160 14.16 1.93 -9.50
N LEU A 161 14.89 2.88 -8.91
CA LEU A 161 15.93 2.57 -7.94
C LEU A 161 15.38 1.92 -6.66
N LEU A 162 14.22 2.36 -6.17
CA LEU A 162 13.53 1.72 -5.05
C LEU A 162 13.11 0.28 -5.36
N HIS A 163 12.59 0.03 -6.57
CA HIS A 163 12.23 -1.31 -7.02
C HIS A 163 13.43 -2.25 -6.98
N GLU A 164 14.55 -1.83 -7.58
CA GLU A 164 15.81 -2.57 -7.54
C GLU A 164 16.36 -2.75 -6.13
N SER A 165 16.21 -1.75 -5.27
CA SER A 165 16.61 -1.84 -3.84
C SER A 165 15.86 -2.93 -3.10
N VAL A 166 14.57 -3.12 -3.41
CA VAL A 166 13.76 -4.18 -2.82
C VAL A 166 14.24 -5.54 -3.28
N HIS A 167 14.55 -5.72 -4.58
CA HIS A 167 15.15 -6.97 -5.06
C HIS A 167 16.45 -7.30 -4.32
N LEU A 168 17.31 -6.29 -4.11
CA LEU A 168 18.54 -6.46 -3.35
C LEU A 168 18.28 -6.89 -1.89
N CYS A 169 17.35 -6.22 -1.21
CA CYS A 169 17.06 -6.45 0.21
C CYS A 169 16.32 -7.77 0.49
N LEU A 170 15.50 -8.22 -0.46
CA LEU A 170 14.77 -9.49 -0.38
C LEU A 170 15.54 -10.66 -1.02
N GLU A 171 16.75 -10.39 -1.52
CA GLU A 171 17.60 -11.38 -2.19
C GLU A 171 16.88 -12.09 -3.35
N HIS A 172 16.03 -11.36 -4.07
CA HIS A 172 15.34 -11.88 -5.25
C HIS A 172 16.37 -12.15 -6.35
N GLU A 173 16.56 -13.42 -6.72
CA GLU A 173 17.48 -13.82 -7.78
C GLU A 173 16.90 -13.48 -9.17
N GLY A 174 17.24 -12.31 -9.70
CA GLY A 174 16.82 -11.85 -11.04
C GLY A 174 17.47 -12.60 -12.23
N ILE A 175 18.39 -13.54 -11.99
CA ILE A 175 19.05 -14.31 -13.06
C ILE A 175 18.86 -15.81 -12.83
N ARG A 176 17.64 -16.32 -12.97
CA ARG A 176 17.44 -17.77 -13.09
C ARG A 176 17.91 -18.22 -14.48
N ARG A 177 19.16 -18.65 -14.54
CA ARG A 177 19.76 -19.33 -15.70
C ARG A 177 18.78 -20.38 -16.24
N LYS A 178 18.64 -20.42 -17.58
CA LYS A 178 17.86 -21.41 -18.33
C LYS A 178 18.18 -22.83 -17.88
N VAL A 179 17.39 -23.39 -16.97
CA VAL A 179 17.37 -24.84 -16.75
C VAL A 179 16.65 -25.46 -17.96
N PRO A 180 17.13 -26.57 -18.56
CA PRO A 180 16.61 -27.09 -19.83
C PRO A 180 15.25 -27.79 -19.71
N HIS A 181 14.67 -27.91 -18.52
CA HIS A 181 13.38 -28.58 -18.32
C HIS A 181 12.21 -27.61 -18.47
N SER A 182 11.29 -27.92 -19.40
CA SER A 182 10.10 -27.14 -19.73
C SER A 182 9.19 -26.83 -18.54
N ASP A 183 9.07 -27.75 -17.58
CA ASP A 183 8.22 -27.57 -16.39
C ASP A 183 8.86 -26.63 -15.35
N ILE A 184 10.19 -26.61 -15.27
CA ILE A 184 10.95 -25.68 -14.41
C ILE A 184 10.87 -24.25 -14.96
N ARG A 185 10.76 -24.07 -16.29
CA ARG A 185 10.57 -22.74 -16.92
C ARG A 185 9.23 -22.11 -16.57
N LEU A 186 8.16 -22.89 -16.52
CA LEU A 186 6.83 -22.41 -16.12
C LEU A 186 6.82 -21.97 -14.65
N LEU A 187 7.39 -22.77 -13.76
CA LEU A 187 7.47 -22.44 -12.33
C LEU A 187 8.42 -21.27 -12.04
N SER A 188 9.57 -21.18 -12.71
CA SER A 188 10.47 -20.01 -12.60
C SER A 188 9.78 -18.73 -13.05
N SER A 189 9.06 -18.75 -14.18
CA SER A 189 8.33 -17.57 -14.66
C SER A 189 7.23 -17.09 -13.71
N ARG A 190 6.66 -17.96 -12.88
CA ARG A 190 5.64 -17.57 -11.88
C ARG A 190 6.26 -16.95 -10.64
N HIS A 191 7.41 -17.46 -10.19
CA HIS A 191 8.15 -16.86 -9.08
C HIS A 191 8.71 -15.51 -9.48
N GLU A 192 9.32 -15.40 -10.66
CA GLU A 192 9.78 -14.10 -11.19
C GLU A 192 8.65 -13.08 -11.24
N LYS A 193 7.46 -13.46 -11.75
CA LYS A 193 6.29 -12.57 -11.73
C LYS A 193 5.84 -12.18 -10.32
N LEU A 194 5.93 -13.08 -9.35
CA LEU A 194 5.61 -12.78 -7.96
C LEU A 194 6.66 -11.82 -7.37
N ASP A 195 7.94 -12.10 -7.57
CA ASP A 195 9.06 -11.31 -7.05
C ASP A 195 9.00 -9.87 -7.61
N GLU A 196 8.75 -9.71 -8.91
CA GLU A 196 8.51 -8.41 -9.55
C GLU A 196 7.27 -7.71 -8.99
N TRP A 197 6.18 -8.46 -8.76
CA TRP A 197 4.97 -7.91 -8.17
C TRP A 197 5.22 -7.44 -6.73
N ILE A 198 5.94 -8.21 -5.93
CA ILE A 198 6.31 -7.86 -4.55
C ILE A 198 7.20 -6.62 -4.57
N ALA A 199 8.26 -6.62 -5.37
CA ALA A 199 9.19 -5.51 -5.48
C ALA A 199 8.49 -4.20 -5.84
N ASN A 200 7.63 -4.21 -6.86
CA ASN A 200 6.83 -3.05 -7.25
C ASN A 200 5.95 -2.54 -6.10
N ARG A 201 5.31 -3.45 -5.36
CA ARG A 201 4.35 -3.11 -4.29
C ARG A 201 5.07 -2.56 -3.06
N VAL A 202 6.18 -3.19 -2.66
CA VAL A 202 7.00 -2.74 -1.54
C VAL A 202 7.69 -1.43 -1.88
N ALA A 203 8.24 -1.26 -3.09
CA ALA A 203 8.84 0.01 -3.53
C ALA A 203 7.83 1.16 -3.47
N GLY A 204 6.58 0.93 -3.91
CA GLY A 204 5.50 1.90 -3.78
C GLY A 204 5.13 2.20 -2.32
N ALA A 205 5.20 1.21 -1.44
CA ALA A 205 4.95 1.38 0.00
C ALA A 205 6.10 2.10 0.71
N ILE A 206 7.35 1.91 0.27
CA ILE A 206 8.50 2.71 0.71
C ILE A 206 8.29 4.15 0.23
N ALA A 207 8.10 4.38 -1.07
CA ALA A 207 7.97 5.72 -1.64
C ALA A 207 6.83 6.54 -1.04
N VAL A 208 5.70 5.88 -0.74
CA VAL A 208 4.50 6.49 -0.17
C VAL A 208 4.00 5.61 0.98
N PRO A 209 4.54 5.77 2.20
CA PRO A 209 4.10 4.99 3.36
C PRO A 209 2.63 5.24 3.67
N ALA A 210 1.83 4.18 3.83
CA ALA A 210 0.39 4.32 3.99
C ALA A 210 0.03 5.14 5.24
N ALA A 211 0.74 4.91 6.34
CA ALA A 211 0.54 5.66 7.59
C ALA A 211 0.75 7.18 7.38
N ALA A 212 1.79 7.58 6.65
CA ALA A 212 2.06 8.97 6.34
C ALA A 212 0.97 9.58 5.45
N ALA A 213 0.59 8.88 4.37
CA ALA A 213 -0.47 9.33 3.46
C ALA A 213 -1.84 9.44 4.15
N ILE A 214 -2.15 8.55 5.08
CA ILE A 214 -3.38 8.61 5.90
C ILE A 214 -3.34 9.80 6.85
N ARG A 215 -2.21 10.02 7.55
CA ARG A 215 -2.03 11.17 8.47
C ARG A 215 -2.15 12.51 7.74
N LEU A 216 -1.62 12.60 6.52
CA LEU A 216 -1.75 13.76 5.63
C LEU A 216 -3.13 13.87 4.96
N ASN A 217 -4.05 12.95 5.26
CA ASN A 217 -5.40 12.92 4.72
C ASN A 217 -5.45 12.87 3.18
N CYS A 218 -4.47 12.24 2.52
CA CYS A 218 -4.46 12.12 1.06
C CYS A 218 -5.64 11.25 0.58
N ARG A 219 -6.56 11.82 -0.20
CA ARG A 219 -7.75 11.14 -0.75
C ARG A 219 -7.65 10.87 -2.25
N THR A 220 -6.72 11.50 -2.94
CA THR A 220 -6.55 11.36 -4.38
C THR A 220 -5.12 11.02 -4.76
N ALA A 221 -4.92 10.51 -5.99
CA ALA A 221 -3.57 10.33 -6.54
C ALA A 221 -2.83 11.67 -6.65
N GLN A 222 -3.54 12.77 -6.92
CA GLN A 222 -2.94 14.11 -6.99
C GLN A 222 -2.40 14.55 -5.64
N ASP A 223 -3.11 14.25 -4.55
CA ASP A 223 -2.63 14.54 -3.19
C ASP A 223 -1.32 13.79 -2.93
N LEU A 224 -1.21 12.54 -3.39
CA LEU A 224 0.03 11.79 -3.26
C LEU A 224 1.17 12.41 -4.06
N VAL A 225 0.93 12.88 -5.29
CA VAL A 225 1.96 13.58 -6.10
C VAL A 225 2.38 14.90 -5.44
N GLN A 226 1.47 15.60 -4.77
CA GLN A 226 1.76 16.86 -4.09
C GLN A 226 2.58 16.66 -2.81
N HIS A 227 2.30 15.60 -2.05
CA HIS A 227 2.94 15.34 -0.76
C HIS A 227 4.16 14.43 -0.86
N PHE A 228 4.25 13.60 -1.90
CA PHE A 228 5.29 12.61 -2.10
C PHE A 228 5.91 12.79 -3.48
N PHE A 229 7.23 12.56 -3.57
CA PHE A 229 7.99 12.76 -4.80
C PHE A 229 7.84 11.57 -5.76
N VAL A 230 6.62 11.36 -6.28
CA VAL A 230 6.25 10.21 -7.13
C VAL A 230 5.55 10.64 -8.42
N THR A 231 5.58 9.77 -9.44
CA THR A 231 4.88 10.03 -10.71
C THR A 231 3.35 9.91 -10.53
N PRO A 232 2.54 10.58 -11.38
CA PRO A 232 1.09 10.43 -11.37
C PRO A 232 0.63 8.97 -11.55
N LEU A 233 1.34 8.20 -12.38
CA LEU A 233 1.03 6.79 -12.60
C LEU A 233 1.26 5.96 -11.34
N ALA A 234 2.43 6.08 -10.69
CA ALA A 234 2.73 5.39 -9.44
C ALA A 234 1.73 5.77 -8.33
N ALA A 235 1.40 7.06 -8.22
CA ALA A 235 0.39 7.56 -7.28
C ALA A 235 -1.00 6.94 -7.52
N SER A 236 -1.40 6.75 -8.79
CA SER A 236 -2.71 6.16 -9.14
C SER A 236 -2.86 4.70 -8.70
N TYR A 237 -1.78 3.92 -8.76
CA TYR A 237 -1.76 2.55 -8.23
C TYR A 237 -1.71 2.54 -6.70
N ARG A 238 -0.91 3.43 -6.12
CA ARG A 238 -0.66 3.47 -4.69
C ARG A 238 -1.86 3.96 -3.87
N ILE A 239 -2.62 4.94 -4.37
CA ILE A 239 -3.80 5.45 -3.66
C ILE A 239 -4.83 4.35 -3.37
N GLN A 240 -5.00 3.40 -4.30
CA GLN A 240 -5.92 2.27 -4.11
C GLN A 240 -5.50 1.36 -2.95
N GLN A 241 -4.20 1.18 -2.74
CA GLN A 241 -3.66 0.40 -1.63
C GLN A 241 -3.80 1.16 -0.30
N VAL A 242 -3.47 2.45 -0.30
CA VAL A 242 -3.63 3.32 0.87
C VAL A 242 -5.09 3.36 1.32
N GLU A 243 -6.04 3.45 0.38
CA GLU A 243 -7.46 3.37 0.69
C GLU A 243 -7.89 2.01 1.24
N ALA A 244 -7.35 0.91 0.70
CA ALA A 244 -7.61 -0.43 1.23
C ALA A 244 -7.13 -0.58 2.68
N LEU A 245 -5.91 -0.14 2.97
CA LEU A 245 -5.34 -0.14 4.32
C LEU A 245 -6.10 0.80 5.27
N ARG A 246 -6.45 2.01 4.81
CA ARG A 246 -7.28 2.94 5.58
C ARG A 246 -8.60 2.28 5.99
N ARG A 247 -9.25 1.57 5.06
CA ARG A 247 -10.49 0.84 5.35
C ARG A 247 -10.28 -0.29 6.35
N SER A 248 -9.21 -1.07 6.18
CA SER A 248 -8.81 -2.13 7.11
C SER A 248 -8.68 -1.57 8.54
N ILE A 249 -7.92 -0.48 8.70
CA ILE A 249 -7.69 0.19 9.99
C ILE A 249 -8.97 0.78 10.59
N THR A 250 -9.85 1.35 9.76
CA THR A 250 -11.09 2.01 10.22
C THR A 250 -12.30 1.08 10.30
N GLY A 251 -12.14 -0.22 9.97
CA GLY A 251 -13.25 -1.16 9.87
C GLY A 251 -14.29 -0.80 8.80
N GLN A 252 -13.94 0.07 7.84
CA GLN A 252 -14.86 0.51 6.80
C GLN A 252 -15.00 -0.58 5.72
N PRO A 253 -16.23 -1.02 5.40
CA PRO A 253 -16.43 -2.03 4.38
C PRO A 253 -16.05 -1.51 2.98
N ARG A 254 -15.54 -2.41 2.13
CA ARG A 254 -15.28 -2.11 0.72
C ARG A 254 -16.61 -1.85 -0.01
N ALA A 255 -16.69 -0.73 -0.73
CA ALA A 255 -17.80 -0.46 -1.63
C ALA A 255 -17.87 -1.53 -2.73
N LEU A 256 -19.07 -2.04 -2.99
CA LEU A 256 -19.28 -2.95 -4.10
C LEU A 256 -19.02 -2.24 -5.45
N PRO A 257 -18.34 -2.88 -6.41
CA PRO A 257 -18.21 -2.34 -7.76
C PRO A 257 -19.59 -2.05 -8.38
N PRO A 258 -19.75 -1.00 -9.19
CA PRO A 258 -21.04 -0.68 -9.82
C PRO A 258 -21.65 -1.86 -10.60
N SER A 259 -20.83 -2.59 -11.36
CA SER A 259 -21.26 -3.78 -12.09
C SER A 259 -21.76 -4.91 -11.18
N ALA A 260 -21.13 -5.11 -10.02
CA ALA A 260 -21.59 -6.07 -9.02
C ALA A 260 -22.92 -5.65 -8.41
N VAL A 261 -23.10 -4.36 -8.12
CA VAL A 261 -24.38 -3.82 -7.63
C VAL A 261 -25.50 -4.02 -8.65
N GLU A 262 -25.24 -3.76 -9.93
CA GLU A 262 -26.21 -3.97 -11.02
C GLU A 262 -26.58 -5.45 -11.20
N LEU A 263 -25.59 -6.34 -11.18
CA LEU A 263 -25.78 -7.78 -11.26
C LEU A 263 -26.61 -8.29 -10.08
N LEU A 264 -26.20 -7.97 -8.84
CA LEU A 264 -26.91 -8.38 -7.62
C LEU A 264 -28.33 -7.84 -7.60
N THR A 265 -28.54 -6.61 -8.08
CA THR A 265 -29.88 -6.00 -8.18
C THR A 265 -30.76 -6.74 -9.19
N SER A 266 -30.19 -7.19 -10.30
CA SER A 266 -30.91 -7.98 -11.30
C SER A 266 -31.27 -9.36 -10.75
N LEU A 267 -30.36 -10.00 -10.00
CA LEU A 267 -30.61 -11.27 -9.33
C LEU A 267 -31.71 -11.17 -8.26
N GLU A 268 -31.74 -10.10 -7.45
CA GLU A 268 -32.85 -9.89 -6.50
C GLU A 268 -34.20 -9.79 -7.21
N LYS A 269 -34.26 -9.07 -8.34
CA LYS A 269 -35.51 -8.93 -9.12
C LYS A 269 -35.98 -10.25 -9.69
N LEU A 270 -35.06 -11.07 -10.20
CA LEU A 270 -35.38 -12.37 -10.79
C LEU A 270 -35.79 -13.39 -9.73
N THR A 271 -35.12 -13.40 -8.58
CA THR A 271 -35.35 -14.39 -7.53
C THR A 271 -36.44 -13.98 -6.54
N GLY A 272 -36.78 -12.68 -6.48
CA GLY A 272 -37.66 -12.10 -5.46
C GLY A 272 -37.07 -12.11 -4.04
N ARG A 273 -35.81 -12.53 -3.86
CA ARG A 273 -35.14 -12.62 -2.55
C ARG A 273 -34.20 -11.46 -2.34
N ARG A 274 -34.15 -10.93 -1.11
CA ARG A 274 -33.14 -9.95 -0.69
C ARG A 274 -31.78 -10.62 -0.50
N LEU A 275 -30.73 -9.97 -0.99
CA LEU A 275 -29.34 -10.40 -0.88
C LEU A 275 -28.64 -9.54 0.17
N GLY A 276 -28.11 -10.18 1.22
CA GLY A 276 -27.43 -9.48 2.32
C GLY A 276 -26.24 -8.60 1.87
N SER A 277 -25.60 -8.94 0.75
CA SER A 277 -24.54 -8.10 0.15
C SER A 277 -25.05 -6.71 -0.27
N LEU A 278 -26.28 -6.62 -0.80
CA LEU A 278 -26.90 -5.35 -1.16
C LEU A 278 -27.39 -4.59 0.07
N ASP A 279 -27.87 -5.27 1.10
CA ASP A 279 -28.25 -4.63 2.37
C ASP A 279 -27.03 -4.00 3.07
N ASN A 280 -25.89 -4.69 3.07
CA ASN A 280 -24.63 -4.16 3.60
C ASN A 280 -24.15 -2.93 2.82
N GLU A 281 -24.24 -2.98 1.48
CA GLU A 281 -23.89 -1.85 0.61
C GLU A 281 -24.85 -0.67 0.78
N ASP A 282 -26.16 -0.92 0.91
CA ASP A 282 -27.14 0.11 1.22
C ASP A 282 -26.82 0.77 2.57
N ARG A 283 -26.58 -0.02 3.62
CA ARG A 283 -26.19 0.47 4.95
C ARG A 283 -24.93 1.34 4.89
N ARG A 284 -23.90 0.92 4.14
CA ARG A 284 -22.68 1.71 3.92
C ARG A 284 -23.00 3.06 3.28
N ARG A 285 -23.78 3.07 2.18
CA ARG A 285 -24.23 4.30 1.52
C ARG A 285 -25.03 5.20 2.46
N ARG A 286 -25.78 4.61 3.40
CA ARG A 286 -26.49 5.38 4.44
C ARG A 286 -25.57 6.11 5.37
N ASN A 287 -24.58 5.41 5.89
CA ASN A 287 -23.61 6.01 6.80
C ASN A 287 -22.81 7.12 6.09
N GLU A 288 -22.45 6.92 4.81
CA GLU A 288 -21.76 7.94 4.00
C GLU A 288 -22.63 9.15 3.68
N ALA A 289 -23.91 8.93 3.36
CA ALA A 289 -24.86 10.01 3.13
C ALA A 289 -25.06 10.83 4.41
N ALA A 290 -25.29 10.16 5.54
CA ALA A 290 -25.45 10.79 6.85
C ALA A 290 -24.20 11.60 7.27
N ALA A 291 -23.00 11.04 7.07
CA ALA A 291 -21.75 11.74 7.35
C ALA A 291 -21.55 13.01 6.50
N LYS A 292 -22.15 13.07 5.32
CA LYS A 292 -22.17 14.27 4.46
C LYS A 292 -23.36 15.21 4.75
N GLY A 293 -24.18 14.91 5.76
CA GLY A 293 -25.36 15.68 6.11
C GLY A 293 -26.56 15.47 5.16
N TYR A 294 -26.56 14.40 4.37
CA TYR A 294 -27.71 14.03 3.54
C TYR A 294 -28.70 13.18 4.34
N SER A 295 -30.00 13.45 4.18
CA SER A 295 -31.04 12.53 4.64
C SER A 295 -31.29 11.46 3.59
N LEU A 296 -31.59 10.24 4.02
CA LEU A 296 -32.03 9.17 3.14
C LEU A 296 -33.51 8.94 3.32
N GLN A 297 -34.23 8.96 2.20
CA GLN A 297 -35.62 8.55 2.15
C GLN A 297 -35.75 7.30 1.30
N ALA A 298 -36.74 6.46 1.61
CA ALA A 298 -37.06 5.33 0.74
C ALA A 298 -37.56 5.87 -0.61
N CYS A 299 -36.97 5.40 -1.70
CA CYS A 299 -37.43 5.71 -3.05
C CYS A 299 -38.84 5.16 -3.23
N THR A 300 -39.80 6.02 -3.53
CA THR A 300 -41.20 5.61 -3.73
C THR A 300 -41.39 4.69 -4.93
N LYS A 301 -40.43 4.62 -5.86
CA LYS A 301 -40.50 3.75 -7.06
C LYS A 301 -39.96 2.35 -6.82
N CYS A 302 -38.88 2.21 -6.05
CA CYS A 302 -38.20 0.92 -5.89
C CYS A 302 -37.98 0.49 -4.44
N GLY A 303 -38.45 1.28 -3.47
CA GLY A 303 -38.30 1.02 -2.03
C GLY A 303 -36.87 1.15 -1.49
N ARG A 304 -35.86 1.33 -2.36
CA ARG A 304 -34.45 1.45 -1.94
C ARG A 304 -34.10 2.87 -1.47
N SER A 305 -33.08 2.97 -0.65
CA SER A 305 -32.63 4.25 -0.10
C SER A 305 -32.20 5.20 -1.23
N ALA A 306 -32.79 6.39 -1.27
CA ALA A 306 -32.46 7.47 -2.17
C ALA A 306 -31.88 8.64 -1.35
N THR A 307 -30.76 9.18 -1.82
CA THR A 307 -30.13 10.37 -1.25
C THR A 307 -30.99 11.58 -1.53
N VAL A 308 -31.40 12.27 -0.47
CA VAL A 308 -32.09 13.54 -0.54
C VAL A 308 -31.04 14.63 -0.36
N GLN A 309 -30.80 15.40 -1.42
CA GLN A 309 -29.99 16.60 -1.30
C GLN A 309 -30.80 17.68 -0.57
N ASN A 310 -30.13 18.54 0.20
CA ASN A 310 -30.75 19.64 0.97
C ASN A 310 -31.58 20.61 0.11
N SER A 311 -31.51 20.52 -1.22
CA SER A 311 -32.35 21.24 -2.18
C SER A 311 -33.76 20.65 -2.38
N GLY A 312 -34.15 19.60 -1.64
CA GLY A 312 -35.45 18.92 -1.83
C GLY A 312 -35.52 18.08 -3.11
N GLN A 313 -34.39 17.83 -3.77
CA GLN A 313 -34.31 16.87 -4.87
C GLN A 313 -33.92 15.49 -4.33
N ILE A 314 -34.82 14.54 -4.52
CA ILE A 314 -34.58 13.12 -4.28
C ILE A 314 -34.12 12.52 -5.60
N ARG A 315 -32.87 12.05 -5.62
CA ARG A 315 -32.36 11.25 -6.73
C ARG A 315 -32.11 9.83 -6.26
N CYS A 316 -32.82 8.87 -6.85
CA CYS A 316 -32.55 7.47 -6.56
C CYS A 316 -31.39 6.97 -7.44
N ASP A 317 -30.29 6.58 -6.81
CA ASP A 317 -29.12 6.08 -7.55
C ASP A 317 -29.37 4.78 -8.32
N TYR A 318 -30.38 4.00 -7.89
CA TYR A 318 -30.74 2.71 -8.47
C TYR A 318 -31.65 2.82 -9.68
N CYS A 319 -32.84 3.43 -9.53
CA CYS A 319 -33.81 3.51 -10.62
C CYS A 319 -33.72 4.82 -11.41
N LYS A 320 -32.75 5.69 -11.06
CA LYS A 320 -32.53 7.02 -11.62
C LYS A 320 -33.75 7.95 -11.59
N ALA A 321 -34.78 7.61 -10.80
CA ALA A 321 -35.94 8.46 -10.61
C ALA A 321 -35.50 9.77 -9.94
N ASN A 322 -35.89 10.89 -10.55
CA ASN A 322 -35.68 12.23 -10.02
C ASN A 322 -37.04 12.78 -9.59
N ARG A 323 -37.19 13.14 -8.32
CA ARG A 323 -38.40 13.79 -7.82
C ARG A 323 -38.00 15.05 -7.08
N ARG A 324 -38.64 16.18 -7.41
CA ARG A 324 -38.66 17.35 -6.53
C ARG A 324 -39.70 17.05 -5.45
N THR A 325 -39.31 17.09 -4.18
CA THR A 325 -40.31 17.15 -3.10
C THR A 325 -40.97 18.51 -3.16
N SER A 326 -42.30 18.53 -3.27
CA SER A 326 -43.09 19.77 -3.18
C SER A 326 -43.05 20.39 -1.78
N THR A 327 -42.56 19.64 -0.79
CA THR A 327 -42.39 20.07 0.60
C THR A 327 -40.92 20.40 0.87
N PRO A 328 -40.58 21.64 1.27
CA PRO A 328 -39.26 21.96 1.78
C PRO A 328 -39.01 21.18 3.06
N VAL A 329 -37.94 20.38 3.09
CA VAL A 329 -37.48 19.70 4.30
C VAL A 329 -36.78 20.77 5.15
N CYS A 330 -37.40 21.19 6.25
CA CYS A 330 -36.74 22.03 7.25
C CYS A 330 -35.56 21.25 7.83
N VAL A 331 -34.35 21.58 7.40
CA VAL A 331 -33.12 21.08 8.02
C VAL A 331 -32.85 21.94 9.24
N THR A 332 -33.28 21.50 10.42
CA THR A 332 -32.76 22.02 11.68
C THR A 332 -31.30 21.61 11.78
N ARG A 333 -30.38 22.56 11.55
CA ARG A 333 -28.96 22.37 11.88
C ARG A 333 -28.82 22.21 13.40
N PRO A 334 -28.00 21.29 13.90
CA PRO A 334 -27.59 21.27 15.31
C PRO A 334 -26.73 22.49 15.65
#